data_AF-A0A9D4WX02-F1
#
_entry.id   AF-A0A9D4WX02-F1
#
_cell.length_a   1.000
_cell.length_b   1.000
_cell.length_c   1.000
_cell.angle_alpha   90.00
_cell.angle_beta   90.00
_cell.angle_gamma   90.00
#
_symmetry.space_group_name_H-M   'P 1'
#
loop_
_entity.id
_entity.type
_entity.pdbx_description
1 polymer ?
#
loop_
_entity_poly.entity_id
_entity_poly.type
_entity_poly.pdbx_seq_one_letter_code
_entity_poly.pdbx_strand_id
1 'polypeptide(L)'
;MLYSHTDVVPAEHDKWDHPPFEAHMDSEGRIYARGSQDMKCVGMQYLEALRKLKEWGFQPKRSIYLAFAPDEEIGGHDGAEKFSLSRVFQDLNVGIVLDEGLASPDDYYRAFYAERSPWWLKIKAVGIPGHGAKLYDNSAMENLLTSIEIIRRYRASQFDLIKAGLKADGEVISINMAFLKAGTPSPTGFVMNLQPSEAEAGFDIRVPPTADTESLERRIAEEWAPTWRNMSFTFKQKVSGCDASGKPVVTKTDSSNPWWALLENAVQEAGGKLGKPEIFPASTDAKVYYCGISLSSDFFYSKFPYLSLQIVLLLRFVPLLPFNMLNYLLSVTPVSLGEYMLASWLGMMPITLALVYVGTTLKDLSDVTHGWSEFSKTRWAFIIIGLVVSVVLMICVTKVAKSALDKALAENEDIDIDGVTSSSPELPIVAEQSSELNQPLIIKIDSNEDNHEK
;
A
#
# COMPACT_ATOMS: atom_id res chain seq x y z
N MET A 1 -7.36 -16.64 -17.41
CA MET A 1 -8.12 -16.62 -16.16
C MET A 1 -9.27 -15.64 -16.35
N LEU A 2 -10.47 -16.06 -16.03
CA LEU A 2 -11.67 -15.23 -16.00
C LEU A 2 -11.93 -14.93 -14.52
N TYR A 3 -11.76 -13.69 -14.12
CA TYR A 3 -11.78 -13.26 -12.73
C TYR A 3 -13.09 -12.53 -12.42
N SER A 4 -13.65 -12.76 -11.24
CA SER A 4 -14.79 -12.02 -10.72
C SER A 4 -14.66 -11.89 -9.21
N HIS A 5 -14.87 -10.69 -8.66
CA HIS A 5 -15.11 -10.55 -7.23
C HIS A 5 -16.54 -10.94 -6.88
N THR A 6 -16.79 -11.22 -5.60
CA THR A 6 -18.07 -11.76 -5.09
C THR A 6 -18.66 -10.96 -3.94
N ASP A 7 -17.82 -10.20 -3.25
CA ASP A 7 -18.22 -9.19 -2.29
C ASP A 7 -18.93 -8.02 -2.96
N VAL A 8 -19.56 -7.19 -2.15
CA VAL A 8 -20.37 -6.05 -2.60
C VAL A 8 -20.31 -4.96 -1.55
N VAL A 9 -20.35 -3.69 -1.95
CA VAL A 9 -20.49 -2.60 -0.97
C VAL A 9 -21.83 -2.65 -0.20
N PRO A 10 -21.89 -2.04 1.00
CA PRO A 10 -23.14 -1.89 1.76
C PRO A 10 -24.28 -1.20 0.98
N ALA A 11 -25.51 -1.41 1.46
CA ALA A 11 -26.71 -0.78 0.92
C ALA A 11 -27.57 -0.17 2.05
N GLU A 12 -28.04 1.06 1.85
CA GLU A 12 -28.99 1.73 2.73
C GLU A 12 -30.42 1.33 2.34
N HIS A 13 -30.97 0.29 2.96
CA HIS A 13 -32.23 -0.35 2.56
C HIS A 13 -33.41 0.61 2.37
N ASP A 14 -33.49 1.67 3.18
CA ASP A 14 -34.54 2.68 3.16
C ASP A 14 -34.49 3.62 1.94
N LYS A 15 -33.37 3.65 1.22
CA LYS A 15 -33.18 4.46 0.00
C LYS A 15 -33.39 3.68 -1.30
N TRP A 16 -33.71 2.40 -1.23
CA TRP A 16 -33.93 1.58 -2.40
C TRP A 16 -35.42 1.43 -2.69
N ASP A 17 -35.80 1.55 -3.98
CA ASP A 17 -37.16 1.26 -4.44
C ASP A 17 -37.52 -0.23 -4.29
N HIS A 18 -36.51 -1.10 -4.30
CA HIS A 18 -36.64 -2.55 -4.14
C HIS A 18 -35.61 -3.07 -3.12
N PRO A 19 -35.91 -4.11 -2.33
CA PRO A 19 -34.94 -4.67 -1.39
C PRO A 19 -33.61 -5.05 -2.10
N PRO A 20 -32.46 -4.53 -1.65
CA PRO A 20 -31.21 -4.59 -2.40
C PRO A 20 -30.67 -6.01 -2.63
N PHE A 21 -31.07 -7.00 -1.83
CA PHE A 21 -30.55 -8.36 -1.90
C PHE A 21 -31.58 -9.41 -2.34
N GLU A 22 -32.75 -9.00 -2.81
CA GLU A 22 -33.80 -9.92 -3.31
C GLU A 22 -33.70 -10.23 -4.80
N ALA A 23 -32.88 -9.46 -5.54
CA ALA A 23 -32.76 -9.56 -7.00
C ALA A 23 -34.13 -9.42 -7.71
N HIS A 24 -34.86 -8.35 -7.37
CA HIS A 24 -36.16 -8.06 -7.97
C HIS A 24 -36.01 -7.90 -9.49
N MET A 25 -36.83 -8.61 -10.26
CA MET A 25 -36.88 -8.50 -11.71
C MET A 25 -38.23 -7.93 -12.13
N ASP A 26 -38.19 -6.87 -12.94
CA ASP A 26 -39.41 -6.25 -13.45
C ASP A 26 -39.94 -6.92 -14.73
N SER A 27 -41.02 -6.38 -15.28
CA SER A 27 -41.66 -6.89 -16.50
C SER A 27 -40.81 -6.73 -17.76
N GLU A 28 -39.83 -5.82 -17.75
CA GLU A 28 -38.90 -5.57 -18.84
C GLU A 28 -37.63 -6.43 -18.71
N GLY A 29 -37.52 -7.24 -17.66
CA GLY A 29 -36.38 -8.11 -17.39
C GLY A 29 -35.19 -7.41 -16.76
N ARG A 30 -35.36 -6.18 -16.26
CA ARG A 30 -34.31 -5.45 -15.52
C ARG A 30 -34.23 -6.01 -14.10
N ILE A 31 -33.01 -6.26 -13.64
CA ILE A 31 -32.74 -6.79 -12.31
C ILE A 31 -32.25 -5.67 -11.40
N TYR A 32 -32.95 -5.46 -10.30
CA TYR A 32 -32.63 -4.48 -9.26
C TYR A 32 -32.06 -5.22 -8.05
N ALA A 33 -30.73 -5.21 -7.93
CA ALA A 33 -30.04 -5.77 -6.77
C ALA A 33 -28.63 -5.17 -6.61
N ARG A 34 -28.18 -5.07 -5.35
CA ARG A 34 -26.77 -4.87 -5.01
C ARG A 34 -25.95 -6.04 -5.54
N GLY A 35 -24.87 -5.74 -6.25
CA GLY A 35 -24.00 -6.74 -6.87
C GLY A 35 -24.43 -7.18 -8.26
N SER A 36 -25.65 -6.83 -8.70
CA SER A 36 -26.17 -7.28 -10.00
C SER A 36 -25.35 -6.74 -11.17
N GLN A 37 -24.87 -5.50 -11.09
CA GLN A 37 -24.00 -4.87 -12.09
C GLN A 37 -22.51 -4.97 -11.73
N ASP A 38 -22.17 -4.84 -10.45
CA ASP A 38 -20.80 -4.74 -9.94
C ASP A 38 -20.54 -5.85 -8.89
N MET A 39 -19.93 -6.98 -9.26
CA MET A 39 -19.70 -7.41 -10.65
C MET A 39 -20.28 -8.80 -10.96
N LYS A 40 -21.26 -9.27 -10.17
CA LYS A 40 -21.75 -10.67 -10.25
C LYS A 40 -22.29 -11.04 -11.63
N CYS A 41 -22.79 -10.09 -12.42
CA CYS A 41 -23.19 -10.36 -13.80
C CYS A 41 -22.03 -10.87 -14.66
N VAL A 42 -20.82 -10.34 -14.50
CA VAL A 42 -19.64 -10.73 -15.28
C VAL A 42 -19.27 -12.19 -14.96
N GLY A 43 -19.21 -12.55 -13.68
CA GLY A 43 -18.99 -13.93 -13.25
C GLY A 43 -20.05 -14.90 -13.80
N MET A 44 -21.33 -14.50 -13.79
CA MET A 44 -22.42 -15.31 -14.36
C MET A 44 -22.32 -15.45 -15.88
N GLN A 45 -21.90 -14.40 -16.59
CA GLN A 45 -21.67 -14.45 -18.04
C GLN A 45 -20.55 -15.43 -18.39
N TYR A 46 -19.46 -15.46 -17.61
CA TYR A 46 -18.38 -16.44 -17.81
C TYR A 46 -18.86 -17.88 -17.63
N LEU A 47 -19.62 -18.15 -16.57
CA LEU A 47 -20.19 -19.48 -16.32
C LEU A 47 -21.12 -19.92 -17.46
N GLU A 48 -22.00 -19.02 -17.91
CA GLU A 48 -22.96 -19.31 -18.98
C GLU A 48 -22.26 -19.52 -20.33
N ALA A 49 -21.24 -18.72 -20.65
CA ALA A 49 -20.44 -18.88 -21.87
C ALA A 49 -19.73 -20.24 -21.89
N LEU A 50 -19.12 -20.63 -20.76
CA LEU A 50 -18.45 -21.93 -20.65
C LEU A 50 -19.43 -23.11 -20.68
N ARG A 51 -20.62 -22.97 -20.08
CA ARG A 51 -21.67 -23.98 -20.16
C ARG A 51 -22.03 -24.25 -21.62
N LYS A 52 -22.26 -23.20 -22.42
CA LYS A 52 -22.55 -23.32 -23.86
C LYS A 52 -21.40 -23.89 -24.66
N LEU A 53 -20.16 -23.44 -24.40
CA LEU A 53 -18.97 -23.99 -25.06
C LEU A 53 -18.82 -25.49 -24.80
N LYS A 54 -19.07 -25.92 -23.56
CA LYS A 54 -19.05 -27.34 -23.19
C LYS A 54 -20.15 -28.13 -23.91
N GLU A 55 -21.36 -27.57 -24.02
CA GLU A 55 -22.47 -28.18 -24.77
C GLU A 55 -22.17 -28.31 -26.27
N TRP A 56 -21.40 -27.38 -26.84
CA TRP A 56 -20.92 -27.46 -28.23
C TRP A 56 -19.70 -28.38 -28.42
N GLY A 57 -19.22 -29.03 -27.37
CA GLY A 57 -18.06 -29.91 -27.44
C GLY A 57 -16.74 -29.18 -27.67
N PHE A 58 -16.66 -27.89 -27.33
CA PHE A 58 -15.44 -27.10 -27.43
C PHE A 58 -14.32 -27.71 -26.58
N GLN A 59 -13.14 -27.84 -27.17
CA GLN A 59 -11.94 -28.35 -26.50
C GLN A 59 -10.88 -27.24 -26.47
N PRO A 60 -10.57 -26.67 -25.29
CA PRO A 60 -9.63 -25.56 -25.21
C PRO A 60 -8.20 -26.05 -25.45
N LYS A 61 -7.37 -25.21 -26.10
CA LYS A 61 -5.93 -25.48 -26.29
C LYS A 61 -5.08 -25.19 -25.05
N ARG A 62 -5.61 -24.40 -24.11
CA ARG A 62 -5.01 -24.09 -22.82
C ARG A 62 -6.09 -24.13 -21.75
N SER A 63 -5.71 -24.47 -20.54
CA SER A 63 -6.62 -24.46 -19.40
C SER A 63 -7.32 -23.10 -19.22
N ILE A 64 -8.63 -23.14 -19.00
CA ILE A 64 -9.42 -21.97 -18.62
C ILE A 64 -9.66 -22.06 -17.12
N TYR A 65 -9.24 -21.02 -16.40
CA TYR A 65 -9.46 -20.88 -14.96
C TYR A 65 -10.51 -19.81 -14.71
N LEU A 66 -11.54 -20.13 -13.93
CA LEU A 66 -12.43 -19.14 -13.31
C LEU A 66 -11.97 -18.92 -11.89
N ALA A 67 -11.78 -17.66 -11.50
CA ALA A 67 -11.42 -17.28 -10.15
C ALA A 67 -12.50 -16.36 -9.58
N PHE A 68 -13.11 -16.78 -8.48
CA PHE A 68 -14.03 -15.96 -7.70
C PHE A 68 -13.38 -15.55 -6.40
N ALA A 69 -13.14 -14.26 -6.20
CA ALA A 69 -12.44 -13.76 -5.02
C ALA A 69 -13.34 -12.86 -4.15
N PRO A 70 -13.06 -12.78 -2.85
CA PRO A 70 -13.60 -11.73 -1.99
C PRO A 70 -12.67 -10.50 -2.00
N ASP A 71 -13.07 -9.48 -1.24
CA ASP A 71 -12.23 -8.38 -0.73
C ASP A 71 -11.97 -7.21 -1.70
N GLU A 72 -12.41 -7.29 -2.96
CA GLU A 72 -12.13 -6.26 -3.99
C GLU A 72 -12.64 -4.88 -3.54
N GLU A 73 -13.86 -4.84 -3.00
CA GLU A 73 -14.58 -3.61 -2.62
C GLU A 73 -13.92 -2.87 -1.44
N ILE A 74 -12.99 -3.56 -0.74
CA ILE A 74 -12.19 -3.00 0.36
C ILE A 74 -10.68 -3.01 0.08
N GLY A 75 -10.27 -3.32 -1.15
CA GLY A 75 -8.92 -3.13 -1.66
C GLY A 75 -8.22 -4.38 -2.22
N GLY A 76 -8.81 -5.57 -2.06
CA GLY A 76 -8.33 -6.85 -2.60
C GLY A 76 -7.08 -7.41 -1.90
N HIS A 77 -6.74 -6.90 -0.72
CA HIS A 77 -5.52 -7.25 0.02
C HIS A 77 -5.54 -8.68 0.56
N ASP A 78 -6.66 -9.11 1.12
CA ASP A 78 -6.83 -10.47 1.65
C ASP A 78 -7.31 -11.45 0.58
N GLY A 79 -7.87 -10.95 -0.53
CA GLY A 79 -8.30 -11.70 -1.70
C GLY A 79 -7.24 -11.82 -2.80
N ALA A 80 -7.37 -10.99 -3.85
CA ALA A 80 -6.54 -11.10 -5.05
C ALA A 80 -5.04 -10.92 -4.80
N GLU A 81 -4.64 -10.03 -3.90
CA GLU A 81 -3.23 -9.79 -3.58
C GLU A 81 -2.57 -11.05 -3.03
N LYS A 82 -3.09 -11.61 -1.95
CA LYS A 82 -2.58 -12.88 -1.40
C LYS A 82 -2.66 -14.02 -2.41
N PHE A 83 -3.73 -14.09 -3.20
CA PHE A 83 -3.86 -15.12 -4.22
C PHE A 83 -2.74 -15.01 -5.26
N SER A 84 -2.45 -13.82 -5.77
CA SER A 84 -1.39 -13.60 -6.76
C SER A 84 0.00 -13.98 -6.25
N LEU A 85 0.24 -13.82 -4.95
CA LEU A 85 1.49 -14.15 -4.26
C LEU A 85 1.62 -15.64 -3.96
N SER A 86 0.51 -16.38 -4.01
CA SER A 86 0.47 -17.78 -3.64
C SER A 86 1.17 -18.67 -4.68
N ARG A 87 1.70 -19.80 -4.20
CA ARG A 87 2.23 -20.84 -5.09
C ARG A 87 1.14 -21.42 -6.00
N VAL A 88 -0.11 -21.47 -5.51
CA VAL A 88 -1.26 -21.91 -6.29
C VAL A 88 -1.38 -21.08 -7.57
N PHE A 89 -1.34 -19.75 -7.48
CA PHE A 89 -1.42 -18.87 -8.66
C PHE A 89 -0.23 -19.04 -9.60
N GLN A 90 0.99 -19.18 -9.06
CA GLN A 90 2.19 -19.42 -9.87
C GLN A 90 2.07 -20.71 -10.69
N ASP A 91 1.53 -21.78 -10.08
CA ASP A 91 1.34 -23.08 -10.72
C ASP A 91 0.24 -23.06 -11.81
N LEU A 92 -0.69 -22.09 -11.78
CA LEU A 92 -1.72 -21.94 -12.84
C LEU A 92 -1.12 -21.54 -14.21
N ASN A 93 0.07 -20.92 -14.22
CA ASN A 93 0.73 -20.42 -15.44
C ASN A 93 -0.22 -19.55 -16.30
N VAL A 94 -0.77 -18.51 -15.66
CA VAL A 94 -1.77 -17.61 -16.26
C VAL A 94 -1.12 -16.73 -17.33
N GLY A 95 -1.62 -16.79 -18.56
CA GLY A 95 -1.15 -15.95 -19.68
C GLY A 95 -2.01 -14.72 -19.97
N ILE A 96 -3.28 -14.73 -19.55
CA ILE A 96 -4.24 -13.63 -19.72
C ILE A 96 -5.21 -13.62 -18.54
N VAL A 97 -5.57 -12.42 -18.07
CA VAL A 97 -6.62 -12.19 -17.09
C VAL A 97 -7.68 -11.30 -17.74
N LEU A 98 -8.94 -11.70 -17.64
CA LEU A 98 -10.08 -10.83 -17.88
C LEU A 98 -10.73 -10.57 -16.53
N ASP A 99 -10.85 -9.29 -16.19
CA ASP A 99 -11.42 -8.78 -14.96
C ASP A 99 -12.66 -7.93 -15.30
N GLU A 100 -13.19 -7.22 -14.30
CA GLU A 100 -14.33 -6.34 -14.43
C GLU A 100 -14.10 -5.16 -15.38
N GLY A 101 -15.22 -4.52 -15.68
CA GLY A 101 -15.26 -3.28 -16.42
C GLY A 101 -16.49 -2.49 -15.99
N LEU A 102 -16.88 -1.51 -16.79
CA LEU A 102 -18.08 -0.72 -16.54
C LEU A 102 -19.14 -1.03 -17.57
N ALA A 103 -20.38 -1.06 -17.10
CA ALA A 103 -21.53 -1.07 -17.98
C ALA A 103 -21.51 0.13 -18.94
N SER A 104 -21.98 -0.10 -20.16
CA SER A 104 -22.17 0.96 -21.15
C SER A 104 -23.58 1.51 -21.04
N PRO A 105 -23.77 2.84 -21.07
CA PRO A 105 -25.10 3.45 -21.21
C PRO A 105 -25.66 3.29 -22.63
N ASP A 106 -24.80 2.94 -23.59
CA ASP A 106 -25.12 2.84 -25.02
C ASP A 106 -24.86 1.41 -25.55
N ASP A 107 -25.25 1.16 -26.80
CA ASP A 107 -25.13 -0.14 -27.48
C ASP A 107 -23.71 -0.41 -28.02
N TYR A 108 -22.72 -0.37 -27.13
CA TYR A 108 -21.34 -0.76 -27.40
C TYR A 108 -20.64 -1.27 -26.14
N TYR A 109 -19.67 -2.18 -26.30
CA TYR A 109 -18.81 -2.66 -25.23
C TYR A 109 -17.71 -1.65 -24.92
N ARG A 110 -17.58 -1.28 -23.65
CA ARG A 110 -16.48 -0.46 -23.15
C ARG A 110 -15.25 -1.33 -22.97
N ALA A 111 -14.09 -0.87 -23.44
CA ALA A 111 -12.85 -1.60 -23.35
C ALA A 111 -11.77 -0.73 -22.70
N PHE A 112 -11.16 -1.28 -21.65
CA PHE A 112 -10.20 -0.57 -20.83
C PHE A 112 -8.81 -1.13 -21.07
N TYR A 113 -7.87 -0.25 -21.40
CA TYR A 113 -6.49 -0.64 -21.67
C TYR A 113 -5.56 -0.35 -20.49
N ALA A 114 -6.04 0.42 -19.52
CA ALA A 114 -5.37 0.74 -18.29
C ALA A 114 -6.42 1.20 -17.27
N GLU A 115 -6.02 1.43 -16.03
CA GLU A 115 -6.90 1.92 -14.97
C GLU A 115 -6.22 2.96 -14.09
N ARG A 116 -7.02 3.77 -13.40
CA ARG A 116 -6.49 4.72 -12.41
C ARG A 116 -6.11 3.99 -11.13
N SER A 117 -5.04 4.42 -10.49
CA SER A 117 -4.59 3.92 -9.18
C SER A 117 -5.21 4.73 -8.03
N PRO A 118 -5.72 4.08 -6.96
CA PRO A 118 -6.27 4.77 -5.81
C PRO A 118 -5.17 5.22 -4.84
N TRP A 119 -5.24 6.50 -4.48
CA TRP A 119 -4.38 7.18 -3.50
C TRP A 119 -5.27 7.78 -2.42
N TRP A 120 -5.43 7.06 -1.31
CA TRP A 120 -6.26 7.49 -0.20
C TRP A 120 -5.42 8.33 0.77
N LEU A 121 -5.50 9.64 0.58
CA LEU A 121 -4.71 10.63 1.30
C LEU A 121 -5.46 11.13 2.53
N LYS A 122 -4.80 11.13 3.68
CA LYS A 122 -5.25 11.79 4.91
C LYS A 122 -4.34 12.96 5.20
N ILE A 123 -4.90 14.16 5.36
CA ILE A 123 -4.18 15.37 5.77
C ILE A 123 -4.62 15.74 7.18
N LYS A 124 -3.67 15.99 8.06
CA LYS A 124 -3.89 16.47 9.43
C LYS A 124 -3.22 17.82 9.61
N ALA A 125 -3.94 18.75 10.22
CA ALA A 125 -3.43 20.05 10.65
C ALA A 125 -3.49 20.15 12.17
N VAL A 126 -2.46 20.77 12.77
CA VAL A 126 -2.36 21.00 14.22
C VAL A 126 -2.18 22.48 14.49
N GLY A 127 -2.79 22.97 15.57
CA GLY A 127 -2.69 24.36 16.00
C GLY A 127 -2.93 24.51 17.49
N ILE A 128 -2.69 25.71 18.00
CA ILE A 128 -2.87 26.01 19.43
C ILE A 128 -4.38 26.02 19.75
N PRO A 129 -4.86 25.23 20.73
CA PRO A 129 -6.23 25.34 21.20
C PRO A 129 -6.42 26.57 22.07
N GLY A 130 -7.63 27.12 22.08
CA GLY A 130 -7.94 28.25 22.95
C GLY A 130 -9.39 28.67 22.91
N HIS A 131 -9.76 29.57 23.83
CA HIS A 131 -11.11 30.11 23.88
C HIS A 131 -11.47 30.77 22.55
N GLY A 132 -12.68 30.53 22.01
CA GLY A 132 -13.11 30.99 20.69
C GLY A 132 -13.17 32.52 20.50
N ALA A 133 -12.88 33.30 21.54
CA ALA A 133 -12.77 34.76 21.50
C ALA A 133 -11.34 35.23 21.18
N LYS A 134 -10.35 34.34 21.26
CA LYS A 134 -8.96 34.61 20.89
C LYS A 134 -8.73 34.21 19.45
N LEU A 135 -8.02 35.06 18.71
CA LEU A 135 -7.56 34.76 17.37
C LEU A 135 -6.12 34.28 17.44
N TYR A 136 -5.86 33.13 16.82
CA TYR A 136 -4.52 32.55 16.68
C TYR A 136 -4.23 32.38 15.19
N ASP A 137 -3.07 32.86 14.76
CA ASP A 137 -2.54 32.53 13.44
C ASP A 137 -2.22 31.04 13.37
N ASN A 138 -2.33 30.46 12.17
CA ASN A 138 -2.00 29.05 11.92
C ASN A 138 -2.82 28.08 12.78
N SER A 139 -4.10 28.39 12.99
CA SER A 139 -5.02 27.44 13.61
C SER A 139 -5.16 26.17 12.77
N ALA A 140 -5.46 25.03 13.41
CA ALA A 140 -5.63 23.76 12.71
C ALA A 140 -6.70 23.87 11.60
N MET A 141 -7.82 24.54 11.89
CA MET A 141 -8.92 24.73 10.95
C MET A 141 -8.54 25.64 9.78
N GLU A 142 -7.88 26.77 10.04
CA GLU A 142 -7.45 27.70 8.99
C GLU A 142 -6.48 27.02 8.00
N ASN A 143 -5.52 26.27 8.54
CA ASN A 143 -4.55 25.54 7.74
C ASN A 143 -5.21 24.47 6.87
N LEU A 144 -6.07 23.65 7.47
CA LEU A 144 -6.78 22.62 6.73
C LEU A 144 -7.74 23.19 5.69
N LEU A 145 -8.50 24.25 6.02
CA LEU A 145 -9.42 24.89 5.07
C LEU A 145 -8.69 25.49 3.86
N THR A 146 -7.51 26.07 4.09
CA THR A 146 -6.69 26.57 2.99
C THR A 146 -6.20 25.43 2.10
N SER A 147 -5.77 24.31 2.71
CA SER A 147 -5.39 23.11 1.97
C SER A 147 -6.54 22.58 1.10
N ILE A 148 -7.74 22.45 1.69
CA ILE A 148 -8.96 22.01 0.99
C ILE A 148 -9.26 22.92 -0.20
N GLU A 149 -9.12 24.24 -0.06
CA GLU A 149 -9.35 25.18 -1.16
C GLU A 149 -8.31 25.05 -2.29
N ILE A 150 -7.03 24.81 -1.96
CA ILE A 150 -5.99 24.52 -2.96
C ILE A 150 -6.32 23.23 -3.72
N ILE A 151 -6.67 22.16 -3.01
CA ILE A 151 -7.05 20.86 -3.59
C ILE A 151 -8.29 21.02 -4.48
N ARG A 152 -9.30 21.77 -4.02
CA ARG A 152 -10.52 22.03 -4.78
C ARG A 152 -10.24 22.76 -6.09
N ARG A 153 -9.33 23.75 -6.09
CA ARG A 153 -8.91 24.44 -7.32
C ARG A 153 -8.20 23.51 -8.29
N TYR A 154 -7.33 22.64 -7.78
CA TYR A 154 -6.67 21.63 -8.61
C TYR A 154 -7.69 20.64 -9.21
N ARG A 155 -8.65 20.15 -8.41
CA ARG A 155 -9.75 19.32 -8.89
C ARG A 155 -10.57 20.03 -9.99
N ALA A 156 -10.87 21.31 -9.79
CA ALA A 156 -11.61 22.09 -10.78
C ALA A 156 -10.84 22.18 -12.11
N SER A 157 -9.52 22.39 -12.07
CA SER A 157 -8.71 22.44 -13.30
C SER A 157 -8.67 21.10 -14.04
N GLN A 158 -8.66 19.98 -13.32
CA GLN A 158 -8.79 18.64 -13.93
C GLN A 158 -10.16 18.47 -14.59
N PHE A 159 -11.24 18.92 -13.94
CA PHE A 159 -12.59 18.82 -14.48
C PHE A 159 -12.83 19.74 -15.68
N ASP A 160 -12.18 20.90 -15.72
CA ASP A 160 -12.24 21.81 -16.86
C ASP A 160 -11.63 21.19 -18.13
N LEU A 161 -10.60 20.34 -18.01
CA LEU A 161 -10.07 19.56 -19.14
C LEU A 161 -11.10 18.59 -19.72
N ILE A 162 -11.89 17.95 -18.85
CA ILE A 162 -12.99 17.06 -19.27
C ILE A 162 -14.09 17.86 -19.96
N LYS A 163 -14.55 18.97 -19.35
CA LYS A 163 -15.61 19.81 -19.92
C LYS A 163 -15.24 20.42 -21.27
N ALA A 164 -13.96 20.74 -21.45
CA ALA A 164 -13.43 21.25 -22.70
C ALA A 164 -13.27 20.15 -23.78
N GLY A 165 -13.49 18.88 -23.44
CA GLY A 165 -13.28 17.74 -24.34
C GLY A 165 -11.80 17.48 -24.67
N LEU A 166 -10.87 18.03 -23.88
CA LEU A 166 -9.42 17.88 -24.10
C LEU A 166 -8.90 16.55 -23.57
N LYS A 167 -9.56 15.98 -22.56
CA LYS A 167 -9.23 14.70 -21.96
C LYS A 167 -10.50 13.92 -21.64
N ALA A 168 -10.46 12.60 -21.80
CA ALA A 168 -11.50 11.71 -21.32
C ALA A 168 -11.48 11.62 -19.79
N ASP A 169 -12.56 11.11 -19.19
CA ASP A 169 -12.65 11.01 -17.73
C ASP A 169 -11.44 10.29 -17.17
N GLY A 170 -11.15 9.06 -17.58
CA GLY A 170 -10.00 8.28 -17.09
C GLY A 170 -8.60 8.91 -17.26
N GLU A 171 -8.42 9.99 -18.03
CA GLU A 171 -7.11 10.58 -18.34
C GLU A 171 -6.70 11.76 -17.43
N VAL A 172 -7.57 12.18 -16.52
CA VAL A 172 -7.29 13.22 -15.53
C VAL A 172 -7.10 12.65 -14.14
N ILE A 173 -6.52 13.41 -13.22
CA ILE A 173 -6.53 13.05 -11.80
C ILE A 173 -7.88 13.45 -11.21
N SER A 174 -8.60 12.51 -10.61
CA SER A 174 -9.82 12.83 -9.86
C SER A 174 -9.50 12.93 -8.37
N ILE A 175 -10.17 13.85 -7.66
CA ILE A 175 -9.99 14.04 -6.22
C ILE A 175 -11.35 14.30 -5.60
N ASN A 176 -11.74 13.54 -4.60
CA ASN A 176 -12.97 13.77 -3.85
C ASN A 176 -12.69 13.69 -2.35
N MET A 177 -13.22 14.65 -1.58
CA MET A 177 -13.10 14.65 -0.13
C MET A 177 -14.05 13.61 0.44
N ALA A 178 -13.49 12.59 1.10
CA ALA A 178 -14.23 11.47 1.66
C ALA A 178 -14.74 11.77 3.09
N PHE A 179 -13.96 12.51 3.88
CA PHE A 179 -14.38 12.92 5.22
C PHE A 179 -13.69 14.22 5.66
N LEU A 180 -14.32 14.89 6.63
CA LEU A 180 -13.77 16.02 7.36
C LEU A 180 -14.05 15.81 8.85
N LYS A 181 -13.00 15.82 9.68
CA LYS A 181 -13.07 15.65 11.13
C LYS A 181 -12.42 16.84 11.81
N ALA A 182 -13.21 17.60 12.57
CA ALA A 182 -12.74 18.73 13.35
C ALA A 182 -13.68 19.04 14.52
N GLY A 183 -13.19 19.85 15.46
CA GLY A 183 -13.92 20.24 16.66
C GLY A 183 -13.61 19.35 17.87
N THR A 184 -13.87 19.86 19.07
CA THR A 184 -13.66 19.11 20.32
C THR A 184 -14.98 18.46 20.75
N PRO A 185 -15.05 17.12 20.83
CA PRO A 185 -16.25 16.43 21.27
C PRO A 185 -16.62 16.74 22.72
N SER A 186 -17.92 16.67 23.01
CA SER A 186 -18.53 16.78 24.33
C SER A 186 -19.71 15.80 24.42
N PRO A 187 -20.22 15.47 25.62
CA PRO A 187 -21.34 14.52 25.76
C PRO A 187 -22.61 14.90 24.98
N THR A 188 -22.80 16.18 24.66
CA THR A 188 -23.98 16.70 23.95
C THR A 188 -23.69 17.17 22.53
N GLY A 189 -22.51 16.88 21.96
CA GLY A 189 -22.08 17.36 20.65
C GLY A 189 -20.66 17.91 20.66
N PHE A 190 -20.46 19.17 20.28
CA PHE A 190 -19.14 19.80 20.21
C PHE A 190 -19.03 21.06 21.09
N VAL A 191 -17.82 21.32 21.60
CA VAL A 191 -17.54 22.50 22.44
C VAL A 191 -17.48 23.77 21.57
N MET A 192 -18.53 24.58 21.60
CA MET A 192 -18.66 25.78 20.75
C MET A 192 -17.70 26.92 21.10
N ASN A 193 -17.22 26.99 22.35
CA ASN A 193 -16.37 28.08 22.83
C ASN A 193 -14.87 27.73 22.81
N LEU A 194 -14.49 26.69 22.07
CA LEU A 194 -13.13 26.18 22.01
C LEU A 194 -12.68 26.03 20.55
N GLN A 195 -11.58 26.68 20.22
CA GLN A 195 -10.86 26.43 18.99
C GLN A 195 -10.18 25.04 19.08
N PRO A 196 -10.40 24.15 18.10
CA PRO A 196 -9.80 22.82 18.12
C PRO A 196 -8.29 22.88 17.90
N SER A 197 -7.57 21.99 18.57
CA SER A 197 -6.11 21.82 18.39
C SER A 197 -5.75 21.03 17.13
N GLU A 198 -6.70 20.27 16.58
CA GLU A 198 -6.49 19.44 15.40
C GLU A 198 -7.69 19.47 14.46
N ALA A 199 -7.40 19.27 13.18
CA ALA A 199 -8.39 19.07 12.13
C ALA A 199 -7.82 18.09 11.10
N GLU A 200 -8.67 17.28 10.49
CA GLU A 200 -8.27 16.23 9.57
C GLU A 200 -9.24 16.11 8.40
N ALA A 201 -8.74 15.90 7.19
CA ALA A 201 -9.54 15.60 6.02
C ALA A 201 -8.98 14.40 5.26
N GLY A 202 -9.87 13.55 4.75
CA GLY A 202 -9.52 12.44 3.88
C GLY A 202 -9.94 12.71 2.44
N PHE A 203 -9.11 12.29 1.48
CA PHE A 203 -9.33 12.45 0.06
C PHE A 203 -9.12 11.10 -0.66
N ASP A 204 -10.08 10.73 -1.50
CA ASP A 204 -9.91 9.69 -2.52
C ASP A 204 -9.37 10.36 -3.78
N ILE A 205 -8.12 10.05 -4.12
CA ILE A 205 -7.44 10.52 -5.33
C ILE A 205 -7.31 9.34 -6.29
N ARG A 206 -7.79 9.47 -7.52
CA ARG A 206 -7.59 8.47 -8.58
C ARG A 206 -6.60 9.00 -9.60
N VAL A 207 -5.45 8.33 -9.72
CA VAL A 207 -4.30 8.78 -10.51
C VAL A 207 -4.20 7.93 -11.78
N PRO A 208 -4.27 8.52 -12.99
CA PRO A 208 -4.10 7.76 -14.22
C PRO A 208 -2.62 7.34 -14.39
N PRO A 209 -2.35 6.24 -15.11
CA PRO A 209 -0.99 5.73 -15.30
C PRO A 209 -0.12 6.67 -16.14
N THR A 210 -0.73 7.62 -16.85
CA THR A 210 -0.04 8.66 -17.63
C THR A 210 0.25 9.92 -16.82
N ALA A 211 -0.17 10.01 -15.56
CA ALA A 211 0.12 11.16 -14.72
C ALA A 211 1.58 11.17 -14.22
N ASP A 212 2.09 12.38 -14.02
CA ASP A 212 3.35 12.62 -13.32
C ASP A 212 3.12 12.50 -11.80
N THR A 213 3.40 11.31 -11.27
CA THR A 213 3.22 10.97 -9.86
C THR A 213 4.18 11.73 -8.95
N GLU A 214 5.43 11.97 -9.39
CA GLU A 214 6.43 12.73 -8.62
C GLU A 214 5.98 14.19 -8.42
N SER A 215 5.45 14.81 -9.47
CA SER A 215 4.91 16.17 -9.37
C SER A 215 3.67 16.25 -8.49
N LEU A 216 2.82 15.22 -8.49
CA LEU A 216 1.69 15.12 -7.58
C LEU A 216 2.13 14.96 -6.13
N GLU A 217 3.12 14.11 -5.84
CA GLU A 217 3.68 13.94 -4.50
C GLU A 217 4.32 15.21 -3.97
N ARG A 218 5.12 15.88 -4.80
CA ARG A 218 5.69 17.18 -4.47
C ARG A 218 4.59 18.19 -4.16
N ARG A 219 3.53 18.25 -4.96
CA ARG A 219 2.38 19.12 -4.71
C ARG A 219 1.71 18.78 -3.37
N ILE A 220 1.53 17.50 -3.05
CA ILE A 220 0.97 17.07 -1.76
C ILE A 220 1.85 17.58 -0.61
N ALA A 221 3.16 17.38 -0.69
CA ALA A 221 4.08 17.74 0.39
C ALA A 221 4.30 19.26 0.54
N GLU A 222 4.40 20.00 -0.57
CA GLU A 222 4.80 21.40 -0.57
C GLU A 222 3.60 22.37 -0.55
N GLU A 223 2.49 22.00 -1.21
CA GLU A 223 1.34 22.89 -1.38
C GLU A 223 0.13 22.45 -0.53
N TRP A 224 -0.19 21.15 -0.51
CA TRP A 224 -1.43 20.68 0.14
C TRP A 224 -1.24 20.45 1.64
N ALA A 225 -0.14 19.83 2.05
CA ALA A 225 0.17 19.52 3.45
C ALA A 225 1.58 19.97 3.88
N PRO A 226 1.98 21.23 3.64
CA PRO A 226 3.27 21.74 4.08
C PRO A 226 3.49 21.67 5.59
N THR A 227 4.66 21.16 5.98
CA THR A 227 5.12 21.11 7.38
C THR A 227 5.22 22.48 8.03
N TRP A 228 5.58 23.53 7.26
CA TRP A 228 5.66 24.90 7.76
C TRP A 228 4.30 25.50 8.17
N ARG A 229 3.18 24.86 7.80
CA ARG A 229 1.81 25.18 8.27
C ARG A 229 1.31 24.23 9.35
N ASN A 230 2.21 23.54 10.05
CA ASN A 230 1.84 22.52 11.06
C ASN A 230 0.90 21.44 10.49
N MET A 231 1.13 21.05 9.24
CA MET A 231 0.38 19.98 8.59
C MET A 231 1.25 18.76 8.36
N SER A 232 0.61 17.61 8.35
CA SER A 232 1.18 16.34 7.97
C SER A 232 0.18 15.58 7.10
N PHE A 233 0.68 14.57 6.40
CA PHE A 233 -0.17 13.69 5.61
C PHE A 233 0.29 12.25 5.71
N THR A 234 -0.65 11.33 5.51
CA THR A 234 -0.40 9.90 5.39
C THR A 234 -1.24 9.33 4.25
N PHE A 235 -0.72 8.30 3.59
CA PHE A 235 -1.53 7.50 2.68
C PHE A 235 -2.04 6.28 3.43
N LYS A 236 -3.36 6.08 3.45
CA LYS A 236 -3.95 4.80 3.88
C LYS A 236 -3.70 3.71 2.83
N GLN A 237 -3.77 4.11 1.57
CA GLN A 237 -3.46 3.27 0.41
C GLN A 237 -2.82 4.15 -0.65
N LYS A 238 -1.79 3.62 -1.30
CA LYS A 238 -1.12 4.28 -2.43
C LYS A 238 -0.68 3.19 -3.41
N VAL A 239 -1.44 3.03 -4.46
CA VAL A 239 -1.16 2.04 -5.50
C VAL A 239 -0.30 2.68 -6.60
N SER A 240 0.73 1.95 -7.04
CA SER A 240 1.51 2.33 -8.22
C SER A 240 0.76 1.96 -9.50
N GLY A 241 0.68 2.92 -10.43
CA GLY A 241 0.21 2.66 -11.81
C GLY A 241 1.32 2.15 -12.74
N CYS A 242 2.51 1.87 -12.18
CA CYS A 242 3.67 1.39 -12.90
C CYS A 242 4.04 -0.04 -12.51
N ASP A 243 4.64 -0.76 -13.46
CA ASP A 243 5.23 -2.08 -13.21
C ASP A 243 6.50 -2.00 -12.33
N ALA A 244 7.05 -3.16 -11.96
CA ALA A 244 8.29 -3.27 -11.20
C ALA A 244 9.52 -2.59 -11.88
N SER A 245 9.44 -2.23 -13.17
CA SER A 245 10.47 -1.49 -13.90
C SER A 245 10.23 0.03 -13.92
N GLY A 246 9.15 0.49 -13.26
CA GLY A 246 8.75 1.89 -13.21
C GLY A 246 8.02 2.38 -14.46
N LYS A 247 7.59 1.48 -15.36
CA LYS A 247 6.85 1.85 -16.58
C LYS A 247 5.35 1.84 -16.34
N PRO A 248 4.59 2.81 -16.87
CA PRO A 248 3.14 2.80 -16.81
C PRO A 248 2.56 1.48 -17.32
N VAL A 249 1.67 0.86 -16.54
CA VAL A 249 1.02 -0.37 -17.00
C VAL A 249 -0.13 -0.01 -17.92
N VAL A 250 0.12 -0.17 -19.21
CA VAL A 250 -0.84 0.09 -20.28
C VAL A 250 -0.82 -1.07 -21.27
N THR A 251 -2.00 -1.56 -21.62
CA THR A 251 -2.20 -2.56 -22.66
C THR A 251 -2.20 -1.88 -24.01
N LYS A 252 -1.45 -2.40 -24.98
CA LYS A 252 -1.53 -1.90 -26.36
C LYS A 252 -2.87 -2.27 -26.98
N THR A 253 -3.53 -1.29 -27.60
CA THR A 253 -4.87 -1.40 -28.18
C THR A 253 -4.83 -1.47 -29.71
N ASP A 254 -3.74 -2.00 -30.26
CA ASP A 254 -3.52 -2.12 -31.70
C ASP A 254 -3.21 -3.57 -32.08
N SER A 255 -3.07 -3.84 -33.38
CA SER A 255 -2.81 -5.17 -33.91
C SER A 255 -1.44 -5.75 -33.50
N SER A 256 -0.56 -4.98 -32.86
CA SER A 256 0.68 -5.52 -32.28
C SER A 256 0.41 -6.34 -31.01
N ASN A 257 -0.76 -6.18 -30.39
CA ASN A 257 -1.24 -7.01 -29.31
C ASN A 257 -2.21 -8.08 -29.84
N PRO A 258 -1.81 -9.36 -29.92
CA PRO A 258 -2.66 -10.42 -30.45
C PRO A 258 -3.94 -10.63 -29.63
N TRP A 259 -3.91 -10.33 -28.32
CA TRP A 259 -5.08 -10.44 -27.45
C TRP A 259 -6.11 -9.36 -27.74
N TRP A 260 -5.66 -8.15 -28.10
CA TRP A 260 -6.54 -7.06 -28.46
C TRP A 260 -7.28 -7.36 -29.77
N ALA A 261 -6.56 -7.80 -30.80
CA ALA A 261 -7.17 -8.21 -32.06
C ALA A 261 -8.18 -9.35 -31.88
N LEU A 262 -7.89 -10.30 -30.98
CA LEU A 262 -8.81 -11.40 -30.67
C LEU A 262 -10.08 -10.92 -29.98
N LEU A 263 -9.97 -9.98 -29.02
CA LEU A 263 -11.12 -9.36 -28.37
C LEU A 263 -11.99 -8.60 -29.37
N GLU A 264 -11.37 -7.75 -30.21
CA GLU A 264 -12.07 -6.96 -31.21
C GLU A 264 -12.83 -7.85 -32.21
N ASN A 265 -12.17 -8.89 -32.72
CA ASN A 265 -12.81 -9.85 -33.63
C ASN A 265 -13.96 -10.60 -32.95
N ALA A 266 -13.79 -11.05 -31.69
CA ALA A 266 -14.85 -11.76 -30.97
C ALA A 266 -16.09 -10.88 -30.76
N VAL A 267 -15.90 -9.59 -30.44
CA VAL A 267 -17.00 -8.63 -30.31
C VAL A 267 -17.70 -8.41 -31.65
N GLN A 268 -16.94 -8.28 -32.75
CA GLN A 268 -17.51 -8.12 -34.09
C GLN A 268 -18.28 -9.36 -34.55
N GLU A 269 -17.74 -10.56 -34.33
CA GLU A 269 -18.40 -11.83 -34.67
C GLU A 269 -19.70 -12.05 -33.88
N ALA A 270 -19.75 -11.56 -32.63
CA ALA A 270 -20.96 -11.56 -31.82
C ALA A 270 -22.01 -10.52 -32.27
N GLY A 271 -21.72 -9.72 -33.32
CA GLY A 271 -22.57 -8.62 -33.77
C GLY A 271 -22.52 -7.38 -32.88
N GLY A 272 -21.59 -7.34 -31.93
CA GLY A 272 -21.37 -6.22 -31.02
C GLY A 272 -20.50 -5.12 -31.63
N LYS A 273 -20.41 -4.00 -30.91
CA LYS A 273 -19.54 -2.87 -31.26
C LYS A 273 -18.59 -2.60 -30.10
N LEU A 274 -17.31 -2.42 -30.39
CA LEU A 274 -16.34 -1.99 -29.39
C LEU A 274 -16.27 -0.46 -29.38
N GLY A 275 -16.33 0.14 -28.20
CA GLY A 275 -16.11 1.57 -28.02
C GLY A 275 -14.65 1.96 -28.23
N LYS A 276 -14.37 3.27 -28.23
CA LYS A 276 -12.99 3.76 -28.21
C LYS A 276 -12.32 3.27 -26.91
N PRO A 277 -11.09 2.71 -26.96
CA PRO A 277 -10.38 2.30 -25.77
C PRO A 277 -10.16 3.48 -24.82
N GLU A 278 -10.36 3.23 -23.53
CA GLU A 278 -10.33 4.25 -22.49
C GLU A 278 -9.57 3.76 -21.26
N ILE A 279 -9.15 4.72 -20.42
CA ILE A 279 -8.59 4.41 -19.11
C ILE A 279 -9.76 4.21 -18.15
N PHE A 280 -9.77 3.10 -17.44
CA PHE A 280 -10.78 2.79 -16.44
C PHE A 280 -10.73 3.85 -15.33
N PRO A 281 -11.85 4.52 -15.02
CA PRO A 281 -11.86 5.64 -14.09
C PRO A 281 -11.77 5.21 -12.63
N ALA A 282 -12.08 3.94 -12.33
CA ALA A 282 -11.93 3.32 -11.03
C ALA A 282 -10.69 2.40 -11.01
N SER A 283 -10.69 1.40 -10.14
CA SER A 283 -9.58 0.48 -9.92
C SER A 283 -10.16 -0.91 -9.65
N THR A 284 -9.57 -1.93 -10.23
CA THR A 284 -9.98 -3.34 -10.25
C THR A 284 -8.86 -4.20 -9.66
N ASP A 285 -9.08 -5.49 -9.45
CA ASP A 285 -8.04 -6.41 -8.98
C ASP A 285 -7.03 -6.82 -10.05
N ALA A 286 -7.27 -6.49 -11.31
CA ALA A 286 -6.33 -6.65 -12.41
C ALA A 286 -4.96 -6.06 -12.06
N LYS A 287 -4.94 -4.92 -11.35
CA LYS A 287 -3.74 -4.24 -10.83
C LYS A 287 -2.73 -5.18 -10.20
N VAL A 288 -3.22 -6.15 -9.42
CA VAL A 288 -2.39 -7.09 -8.68
C VAL A 288 -1.63 -8.01 -9.65
N TYR A 289 -2.28 -8.42 -10.73
CA TYR A 289 -1.73 -9.41 -11.67
C TYR A 289 -0.71 -8.82 -12.65
N TYR A 290 -0.79 -7.52 -12.97
CA TYR A 290 0.09 -6.90 -13.96
C TYR A 290 1.11 -5.91 -13.38
N CYS A 291 0.90 -5.31 -12.20
CA CYS A 291 1.89 -4.39 -11.62
C CYS A 291 3.10 -5.13 -11.05
N GLY A 292 3.08 -6.47 -10.99
CA GLY A 292 4.21 -7.25 -10.50
C GLY A 292 4.63 -6.80 -9.10
N ILE A 293 3.78 -7.00 -8.10
CA ILE A 293 4.08 -6.85 -6.67
C ILE A 293 4.88 -5.56 -6.35
N SER A 294 4.22 -4.41 -6.51
CA SER A 294 4.58 -3.14 -5.86
C SER A 294 3.43 -2.71 -4.94
N LEU A 295 2.80 -3.69 -4.26
CA LEU A 295 1.66 -3.44 -3.36
C LEU A 295 1.92 -3.78 -1.89
N SER A 296 2.94 -4.57 -1.57
CA SER A 296 3.28 -4.91 -0.17
C SER A 296 4.71 -4.55 0.24
N SER A 297 5.61 -4.25 -0.70
CA SER A 297 6.99 -3.83 -0.39
C SER A 297 7.11 -2.32 -0.19
N ASP A 298 6.36 -1.48 -0.90
CA ASP A 298 6.57 -0.03 -0.83
C ASP A 298 6.06 0.62 0.47
N PHE A 299 5.10 0.03 1.19
CA PHE A 299 4.69 0.60 2.48
C PHE A 299 5.72 0.37 3.59
N PHE A 300 6.45 -0.75 3.55
CA PHE A 300 7.53 -1.06 4.51
C PHE A 300 8.92 -0.61 4.05
N TYR A 301 9.21 -0.60 2.74
CA TYR A 301 10.53 -0.25 2.19
C TYR A 301 10.63 1.18 1.66
N SER A 302 9.57 1.81 1.12
CA SER A 302 9.69 3.18 0.59
C SER A 302 9.85 4.22 1.70
N LYS A 303 9.39 3.91 2.92
CA LYS A 303 9.54 4.84 4.04
C LYS A 303 10.98 4.91 4.53
N PHE A 304 11.80 3.87 4.31
CA PHE A 304 13.20 3.86 4.70
C PHE A 304 14.02 2.79 3.94
N PRO A 305 14.57 3.07 2.74
CA PRO A 305 15.51 2.18 2.05
C PRO A 305 16.84 1.96 2.83
N TYR A 306 16.98 2.59 4.00
CA TYR A 306 18.14 2.53 4.87
C TYR A 306 17.82 2.03 6.29
N LEU A 307 16.57 1.65 6.61
CA LEU A 307 16.21 1.28 7.99
C LEU A 307 16.94 0.02 8.46
N SER A 308 17.03 -0.99 7.60
CA SER A 308 17.72 -2.26 7.88
C SER A 308 19.21 -2.03 8.12
N LEU A 309 19.87 -1.24 7.27
CA LEU A 309 21.27 -0.84 7.46
C LEU A 309 21.46 -0.03 8.76
N GLN A 310 20.58 0.93 9.01
CA GLN A 310 20.67 1.84 10.16
C GLN A 310 20.40 1.12 11.48
N ILE A 311 19.42 0.21 11.53
CA ILE A 311 19.12 -0.62 12.71
C ILE A 311 20.31 -1.52 13.02
N VAL A 312 20.84 -2.26 12.03
CA VAL A 312 21.99 -3.15 12.24
C VAL A 312 23.22 -2.35 12.69
N LEU A 313 23.47 -1.20 12.06
CA LEU A 313 24.59 -0.31 12.42
C LEU A 313 24.45 0.22 13.86
N LEU A 314 23.28 0.73 14.23
CA LEU A 314 23.00 1.26 15.58
C LEU A 314 23.09 0.15 16.64
N LEU A 315 22.54 -1.03 16.39
CA LEU A 315 22.62 -2.17 17.31
C LEU A 315 24.07 -2.65 17.51
N ARG A 316 24.96 -2.47 16.52
CA ARG A 316 26.39 -2.78 16.63
C ARG A 316 27.18 -1.72 17.40
N PHE A 317 26.71 -0.47 17.40
CA PHE A 317 27.27 0.61 18.23
C PHE A 317 26.89 0.49 19.70
N VAL A 318 25.82 -0.23 20.01
CA VAL A 318 25.31 -0.38 21.38
C VAL A 318 25.73 -1.73 21.96
N PRO A 319 26.68 -1.79 22.91
CA PRO A 319 27.17 -3.05 23.48
C PRO A 319 26.22 -3.65 24.53
N LEU A 320 24.91 -3.50 24.37
CA LEU A 320 23.91 -3.99 25.33
C LEU A 320 23.64 -5.50 25.20
N LEU A 321 23.89 -6.10 24.02
CA LEU A 321 23.61 -7.50 23.75
C LEU A 321 24.89 -8.27 23.39
N PRO A 322 25.07 -9.51 23.90
CA PRO A 322 26.14 -10.39 23.43
C PRO A 322 26.04 -10.60 21.91
N PHE A 323 27.14 -10.40 21.18
CA PHE A 323 27.14 -10.44 19.71
C PHE A 323 26.56 -11.73 19.13
N ASN A 324 26.71 -12.85 19.83
CA ASN A 324 26.14 -14.13 19.41
C ASN A 324 24.60 -14.09 19.38
N MET A 325 23.96 -13.53 20.41
CA MET A 325 22.49 -13.37 20.44
C MET A 325 22.00 -12.39 19.38
N LEU A 326 22.72 -11.28 19.20
CA LEU A 326 22.38 -10.28 18.19
C LEU A 326 22.40 -10.88 16.77
N ASN A 327 23.37 -11.74 16.46
CA ASN A 327 23.44 -12.41 15.16
C ASN A 327 22.25 -13.35 14.92
N TYR A 328 21.81 -14.10 15.94
CA TYR A 328 20.61 -14.95 15.81
C TYR A 328 19.35 -14.12 15.64
N LEU A 329 19.18 -13.04 16.41
CA LEU A 329 18.03 -12.14 16.27
C LEU A 329 17.98 -11.53 14.86
N LEU A 330 19.11 -11.04 14.35
CA LEU A 330 19.19 -10.47 13.00
C LEU A 330 18.99 -11.52 11.90
N SER A 331 19.30 -12.79 12.14
CA SER A 331 19.06 -13.87 11.15
C SER A 331 17.59 -14.16 10.89
N VAL A 332 16.70 -13.79 11.82
CA VAL A 332 15.24 -13.95 11.69
C VAL A 332 14.59 -12.70 11.10
N THR A 333 15.37 -11.63 10.86
CA THR A 333 14.88 -10.39 10.24
C THR A 333 15.07 -10.40 8.72
N PRO A 334 14.24 -9.68 7.94
CA PRO A 334 14.30 -9.65 6.47
C PRO A 334 15.47 -8.82 5.90
N VAL A 335 16.59 -8.73 6.62
CA VAL A 335 17.76 -7.93 6.22
C VAL A 335 18.55 -8.65 5.12
N SER A 336 18.87 -7.93 4.04
CA SER A 336 19.69 -8.48 2.95
C SER A 336 21.12 -8.78 3.43
N LEU A 337 21.71 -9.88 2.95
CA LEU A 337 23.05 -10.31 3.38
C LEU A 337 24.12 -9.21 3.17
N GLY A 338 24.02 -8.47 2.06
CA GLY A 338 24.95 -7.38 1.73
C GLY A 338 24.87 -6.21 2.70
N GLU A 339 23.65 -5.76 3.05
CA GLU A 339 23.44 -4.70 4.04
C GLU A 339 23.91 -5.13 5.42
N TYR A 340 23.61 -6.36 5.83
CA TYR A 340 24.06 -6.91 7.10
C TYR A 340 25.59 -6.92 7.21
N MET A 341 26.28 -7.38 6.16
CA MET A 341 27.74 -7.42 6.11
C MET A 341 28.35 -6.02 6.20
N LEU A 342 27.85 -5.07 5.41
CA LEU A 342 28.36 -3.70 5.38
C LEU A 342 28.11 -2.96 6.71
N ALA A 343 26.89 -3.03 7.23
CA ALA A 343 26.51 -2.39 8.49
C ALA A 343 27.25 -3.01 9.69
N SER A 344 27.41 -4.33 9.71
CA SER A 344 28.17 -5.01 10.78
C SER A 344 29.66 -4.66 10.70
N TRP A 345 30.25 -4.61 9.50
CA TRP A 345 31.64 -4.21 9.34
C TRP A 345 31.87 -2.78 9.83
N LEU A 346 31.04 -1.83 9.39
CA LEU A 346 31.15 -0.43 9.83
C LEU A 346 30.87 -0.23 11.33
N GLY A 347 29.86 -0.91 11.88
CA GLY A 347 29.47 -0.77 13.29
C GLY A 347 30.47 -1.39 14.27
N MET A 348 31.18 -2.44 13.86
CA MET A 348 32.20 -3.09 14.70
C MET A 348 33.58 -2.42 14.62
N MET A 349 33.87 -1.64 13.58
CA MET A 349 35.18 -1.00 13.40
C MET A 349 35.68 -0.20 14.62
N PRO A 350 34.87 0.64 15.29
CA PRO A 350 35.36 1.43 16.42
C PRO A 350 35.74 0.57 17.64
N ILE A 351 34.95 -0.47 17.94
CA ILE A 351 35.27 -1.38 19.06
C ILE A 351 36.47 -2.26 18.71
N THR A 352 36.61 -2.71 17.46
CA THR A 352 37.79 -3.47 17.00
C THR A 352 39.05 -2.62 17.09
N LEU A 353 39.02 -1.36 16.64
CA LEU A 353 40.15 -0.44 16.73
C LEU A 353 40.52 -0.14 18.19
N ALA A 354 39.54 0.04 19.07
CA ALA A 354 39.79 0.23 20.51
C ALA A 354 40.45 -0.99 21.14
N LEU A 355 39.96 -2.20 20.83
CA LEU A 355 40.54 -3.46 21.33
C LEU A 355 41.95 -3.70 20.78
N VAL A 356 42.19 -3.42 19.50
CA VAL A 356 43.53 -3.50 18.89
C VAL A 356 44.47 -2.49 19.54
N TYR A 357 44.03 -1.24 19.75
CA TYR A 357 44.84 -0.22 20.41
C TYR A 357 45.20 -0.60 21.86
N VAL A 358 44.24 -1.13 22.62
CA VAL A 358 44.49 -1.67 23.97
C VAL A 358 45.45 -2.86 23.91
N GLY A 359 45.29 -3.76 22.94
CA GLY A 359 46.16 -4.91 22.75
C GLY A 359 47.60 -4.53 22.38
N THR A 360 47.78 -3.57 21.46
CA THR A 360 49.12 -3.10 21.05
C THR A 360 49.79 -2.29 22.15
N THR A 361 49.04 -1.48 22.89
CA THR A 361 49.60 -0.74 24.04
C THR A 361 49.97 -1.65 25.19
N LEU A 362 49.18 -2.70 25.49
CA LEU A 362 49.54 -3.74 26.45
C LEU A 362 50.75 -4.56 25.99
N LYS A 363 50.84 -4.85 24.69
CA LYS A 363 52.00 -5.54 24.10
C LYS A 363 53.27 -4.67 24.15
N ASP A 364 53.18 -3.39 23.81
CA ASP A 364 54.28 -2.43 23.95
C ASP A 364 54.71 -2.26 25.42
N LEU A 365 53.77 -2.37 26.36
CA LEU A 365 54.06 -2.34 27.80
C LEU A 365 54.73 -3.66 28.27
N SER A 366 54.34 -4.79 27.66
CA SER A 366 54.90 -6.13 27.92
C SER A 366 56.29 -6.30 27.31
N ASP A 367 56.53 -5.83 26.08
CA ASP A 367 57.82 -5.93 25.40
C ASP A 367 58.89 -5.03 26.05
N VAL A 368 58.48 -4.06 26.87
CA VAL A 368 59.36 -3.15 27.64
C VAL A 368 59.56 -3.61 29.10
N THR A 369 59.19 -4.86 29.44
CA THR A 369 59.45 -5.44 30.77
C THR A 369 60.94 -5.66 31.10
N HIS A 370 61.86 -5.39 30.16
CA HIS A 370 63.30 -5.38 30.43
C HIS A 370 63.92 -4.00 30.78
N GLY A 371 63.13 -2.92 30.91
CA GLY A 371 63.67 -1.57 31.19
C GLY A 371 62.71 -0.64 31.93
N TRP A 372 62.49 -0.89 33.23
CA TRP A 372 61.50 -0.19 34.06
C TRP A 372 61.89 1.23 34.55
N SER A 373 62.97 1.85 34.08
CA SER A 373 63.47 3.11 34.66
C SER A 373 63.46 4.36 33.77
N GLU A 374 62.96 4.34 32.53
CA GLU A 374 62.94 5.55 31.68
C GLU A 374 61.63 5.79 30.91
N PHE A 375 60.48 5.64 31.56
CA PHE A 375 59.24 6.20 31.00
C PHE A 375 59.12 7.69 31.37
N SER A 376 59.30 8.56 30.38
CA SER A 376 59.06 10.01 30.55
C SER A 376 57.62 10.28 31.00
N LYS A 377 57.44 11.17 31.98
CA LYS A 377 56.13 11.60 32.53
C LYS A 377 55.16 12.07 31.44
N THR A 378 55.69 12.60 30.32
CA THR A 378 54.88 13.05 29.18
C THR A 378 54.21 11.88 28.45
N ARG A 379 54.88 10.73 28.32
CA ARG A 379 54.33 9.57 27.61
C ARG A 379 53.22 8.87 28.40
N TRP A 380 53.35 8.80 29.73
CA TRP A 380 52.27 8.37 30.62
C TRP A 380 51.06 9.30 30.55
N ALA A 381 51.29 10.61 30.48
CA ALA A 381 50.20 11.57 30.29
C ALA A 381 49.46 11.33 28.97
N PHE A 382 50.16 11.09 27.85
CA PHE A 382 49.52 10.81 26.56
C PHE A 382 48.71 9.50 26.54
N ILE A 383 49.18 8.43 27.20
CA ILE A 383 48.44 7.16 27.29
C ILE A 383 47.17 7.33 28.12
N ILE A 384 47.27 8.00 29.28
CA ILE A 384 46.11 8.24 30.15
C ILE A 384 45.11 9.15 29.44
N ILE A 385 45.56 10.22 28.78
CA ILE A 385 44.69 11.12 28.00
C ILE A 385 44.03 10.36 26.84
N GLY A 386 44.79 9.53 26.10
CA GLY A 386 44.25 8.73 25.00
C GLY A 386 43.19 7.73 25.47
N LEU A 387 43.39 7.11 26.62
CA LEU A 387 42.43 6.18 27.22
C LEU A 387 41.17 6.89 27.70
N VAL A 388 41.32 8.05 28.35
CA VAL A 388 40.18 8.89 28.79
C VAL A 388 39.37 9.38 27.59
N VAL A 389 40.03 9.90 26.54
CA VAL A 389 39.36 10.35 25.31
C VAL A 389 38.62 9.20 24.63
N SER A 390 39.22 8.01 24.57
CA SER A 390 38.57 6.82 23.98
C SER A 390 37.32 6.39 24.74
N VAL A 391 37.38 6.39 26.08
CA VAL A 391 36.22 6.07 26.93
C VAL A 391 35.11 7.13 26.78
N VAL A 392 35.46 8.41 26.75
CA VAL A 392 34.49 9.51 26.56
C VAL A 392 33.83 9.43 25.18
N LEU A 393 34.61 9.16 24.13
CA LEU A 393 34.09 9.03 22.77
C LEU A 393 33.15 7.82 22.65
N MET A 394 33.49 6.70 23.28
CA MET A 394 32.63 5.51 23.35
C MET A 394 31.30 5.81 24.06
N ILE A 395 31.34 6.51 25.19
CA ILE A 395 30.12 6.90 25.92
C ILE A 395 29.27 7.87 25.08
N CYS A 396 29.90 8.82 24.39
CA CYS A 396 29.21 9.79 23.54
C CYS A 396 28.48 9.11 22.36
N VAL A 397 29.19 8.24 21.63
CA VAL A 397 28.62 7.46 20.52
C VAL A 397 27.48 6.56 21.01
N THR A 398 27.65 5.90 22.16
CA THR A 398 26.61 5.05 22.75
C THR A 398 25.37 5.86 23.13
N LYS A 399 25.52 7.06 23.70
CA LYS A 399 24.39 7.94 24.03
C LYS A 399 23.63 8.44 22.80
N VAL A 400 24.36 8.86 21.77
CA VAL A 400 23.76 9.31 20.51
C VAL A 400 23.03 8.15 19.81
N ALA A 401 23.65 6.96 19.75
CA ALA A 401 23.06 5.77 19.16
C ALA A 401 21.79 5.33 19.92
N LYS A 402 21.83 5.33 21.26
CA LYS A 402 20.66 4.99 22.09
C LYS A 402 19.52 6.00 21.89
N SER A 403 19.81 7.29 21.88
CA SER A 403 18.79 8.32 21.63
C SER A 403 18.19 8.23 20.22
N ALA A 404 18.99 7.86 19.21
CA ALA A 404 18.50 7.64 17.85
C ALA A 404 17.64 6.37 17.76
N LEU A 405 18.00 5.31 18.49
CA LEU A 405 17.23 4.07 18.55
C LEU A 405 15.90 4.27 19.28
N ASP A 406 15.89 4.94 20.43
CA ASP A 406 14.67 5.23 21.20
C ASP A 406 13.69 6.09 20.37
N LYS A 407 14.21 7.05 19.58
CA LYS A 407 13.40 7.84 18.65
C LYS A 407 12.81 6.98 17.52
N ALA A 408 13.60 6.07 16.96
CA ALA A 408 13.13 5.15 15.92
C ALA A 408 12.10 4.12 16.44
N LEU A 409 12.21 3.71 17.71
CA LEU A 409 11.23 2.82 18.36
C LEU A 409 9.93 3.56 18.67
N ALA A 410 10.01 4.78 19.20
CA ALA A 410 8.84 5.61 19.50
C ALA A 410 8.03 5.98 18.23
N GLU A 411 8.70 6.15 17.08
CA GLU A 411 8.03 6.35 15.79
C GLU A 411 7.30 5.09 15.26
N ASN A 412 7.53 3.92 15.86
CA ASN A 412 6.88 2.64 15.51
C ASN A 412 5.84 2.15 16.55
N GLU A 413 5.88 2.63 17.80
CA GLU A 413 4.88 2.31 18.84
C GLU A 413 3.53 3.02 18.67
N ASP A 414 3.42 4.02 17.78
CA ASP A 414 2.14 4.68 17.43
C ASP A 414 1.20 3.80 16.56
N ILE A 415 1.42 2.48 16.54
CA ILE A 415 0.49 1.46 16.03
C ILE A 415 -0.03 0.69 17.25
N ASP A 416 -0.92 1.32 18.01
CA ASP A 416 -1.47 0.70 19.21
C ASP A 416 -2.69 -0.17 18.88
N ILE A 417 -2.56 -1.45 19.18
CA ILE A 417 -3.67 -2.39 19.37
C ILE A 417 -4.19 -2.12 20.78
N ASP A 418 -4.99 -1.07 20.94
CA ASP A 418 -5.72 -0.86 22.18
C ASP A 418 -7.15 -0.40 21.86
N GLY A 419 -8.04 -1.39 21.82
CA GLY A 419 -9.45 -1.17 21.52
C GLY A 419 -10.36 -2.39 21.68
N VAL A 420 -9.98 -3.42 22.46
CA VAL A 420 -10.93 -4.49 22.83
C VAL A 420 -10.63 -5.02 24.24
N THR A 421 -11.02 -4.28 25.27
CA THR A 421 -11.36 -4.90 26.57
C THR A 421 -12.51 -4.13 27.22
N SER A 422 -13.75 -4.60 27.02
CA SER A 422 -14.76 -4.70 28.10
C SER A 422 -16.10 -5.25 27.60
N SER A 423 -16.56 -6.27 28.34
CA SER A 423 -17.93 -6.83 28.45
C SER A 423 -18.60 -7.46 27.21
N SER A 424 -18.45 -8.78 27.09
CA SER A 424 -19.40 -9.65 26.38
C SER A 424 -20.62 -9.96 27.27
N PRO A 425 -21.86 -9.92 26.75
CA PRO A 425 -22.92 -10.82 27.16
C PRO A 425 -22.92 -12.07 26.27
N GLU A 426 -22.87 -13.25 26.89
CA GLU A 426 -23.01 -14.55 26.24
C GLU A 426 -24.43 -14.74 25.66
N LEU A 427 -24.51 -15.20 24.39
CA LEU A 427 -25.60 -15.98 23.82
C LEU A 427 -25.03 -16.88 22.69
N PRO A 428 -25.72 -17.99 22.31
CA PRO A 428 -25.14 -19.31 22.41
C PRO A 428 -24.51 -19.86 21.12
N ILE A 429 -23.60 -20.79 21.36
CA ILE A 429 -22.98 -21.74 20.44
C ILE A 429 -24.05 -22.40 19.54
N VAL A 430 -23.83 -22.39 18.22
CA VAL A 430 -23.78 -23.54 17.28
C VAL A 430 -23.85 -23.00 15.84
N ALA A 431 -22.72 -23.07 15.13
CA ALA A 431 -22.58 -23.56 13.75
C ALA A 431 -21.10 -23.49 13.38
N GLU A 432 -20.52 -24.61 12.93
CA GLU A 432 -19.13 -24.69 12.46
C GLU A 432 -18.87 -23.63 11.37
N GLN A 433 -17.96 -22.69 11.64
CA GLN A 433 -17.41 -21.81 10.62
C GLN A 433 -16.45 -22.62 9.75
N SER A 434 -16.81 -22.85 8.48
CA SER A 434 -15.90 -23.37 7.47
C SER A 434 -14.81 -22.33 7.20
N SER A 435 -13.55 -22.74 7.37
CA SER A 435 -12.35 -21.90 7.13
C SER A 435 -12.08 -21.59 5.64
N GLU A 436 -13.00 -21.93 4.74
CA GLU A 436 -12.79 -21.88 3.28
C GLU A 436 -13.40 -20.63 2.60
N LEU A 437 -14.23 -19.84 3.30
CA LEU A 437 -14.93 -18.68 2.70
C LEU A 437 -14.00 -17.51 2.30
N ASN A 438 -12.77 -17.48 2.84
CA ASN A 438 -11.80 -16.40 2.58
C ASN A 438 -10.76 -16.76 1.52
N GLN A 439 -10.92 -17.89 0.82
CA GLN A 439 -10.02 -18.28 -0.27
C GLN A 439 -10.74 -18.15 -1.63
N PRO A 440 -10.03 -17.77 -2.69
CA PRO A 440 -10.63 -17.69 -4.01
C PRO A 440 -11.08 -19.08 -4.48
N LEU A 441 -12.31 -19.18 -4.98
CA LEU A 441 -12.82 -20.38 -5.61
C LEU A 441 -12.29 -20.47 -7.04
N ILE A 442 -11.51 -21.53 -7.32
CA ILE A 442 -10.90 -21.74 -8.64
C ILE A 442 -11.57 -22.92 -9.34
N ILE A 443 -12.18 -22.68 -10.49
CA ILE A 443 -12.72 -23.73 -11.37
C ILE A 443 -11.77 -23.89 -12.56
N LYS A 444 -11.20 -25.08 -12.72
CA LYS A 444 -10.30 -25.43 -13.84
C LYS A 444 -11.05 -26.22 -14.91
N ILE A 445 -10.85 -25.85 -16.18
CA ILE A 445 -11.26 -26.64 -17.35
C ILE A 445 -10.01 -26.98 -18.15
N ASP A 446 -9.69 -28.27 -18.24
CA ASP A 446 -8.45 -28.79 -18.83
C ASP A 446 -8.50 -28.90 -20.37
N SER A 447 -7.31 -28.81 -20.99
CA SER A 447 -7.06 -29.27 -22.35
C SER A 447 -6.73 -30.77 -22.34
N ASN A 448 -7.29 -31.55 -23.28
CA ASN A 448 -7.13 -33.01 -23.33
C ASN A 448 -5.69 -33.55 -23.49
N GLU A 449 -4.67 -32.70 -23.65
CA GLU A 449 -3.27 -33.13 -23.81
C GLU A 449 -2.65 -33.70 -22.52
N ASP A 450 -3.20 -33.41 -21.33
CA ASP A 450 -2.66 -33.90 -20.05
C ASP A 450 -3.11 -35.33 -19.65
N ASN A 451 -3.91 -36.02 -20.48
CA ASN A 451 -4.35 -37.41 -20.20
C ASN A 451 -3.39 -38.49 -20.73
N HIS A 452 -2.19 -38.11 -21.18
CA HIS A 452 -1.15 -39.04 -21.64
C HIS A 452 0.18 -38.80 -20.95
N GLU A 453 0.24 -38.96 -19.63
CA GLU A 453 1.39 -39.55 -18.93
C GLU A 453 1.00 -39.89 -17.49
N LYS A 454 1.01 -41.19 -17.17
CA LYS A 454 0.79 -41.77 -15.85
C LYS A 454 2.12 -42.25 -15.29
#